data_AF-A0A9J6EDD3-F1
#
_entry.id   AF-A0A9J6EDD3-F1
#
_cell.length_a   1.000
_cell.length_b   1.000
_cell.length_c   1.000
_cell.angle_alpha   90.00
_cell.angle_beta   90.00
_cell.angle_gamma   90.00
#
_symmetry.space_group_name_H-M   'P 1'
#
loop_
_entity.id
_entity.type
_entity.pdbx_description
1 polymer ?
#
loop_
_entity_poly.entity_id
_entity_poly.type
_entity_poly.pdbx_seq_one_letter_code
_entity_poly.pdbx_strand_id
1 'polypeptide(L)'
;MQEAEDGIVQLAVGDRFSTFEDLEACISRFSAETCVQLWKRDARTIAAEKNRVGKLASKMSESLKYYQLRYCCIRGGAKFISTNKGARKSSTFQRDCSFNIYIAAEKEGKFLEVRSLDLTHNHPVHQELFRHLPQQRRLAPELQNKARELMKMKANKMMVREQMEKESGSAVLLKDLSNIAAKHKL
;
A
#
# COMPACT_ATOMS: atom_id res chain seq x y z
N MET A 1 -16.62 -2.30 -26.30
CA MET A 1 -15.73 -1.17 -25.98
C MET A 1 -16.61 -0.18 -25.24
N GLN A 2 -16.68 -0.30 -23.92
CA GLN A 2 -17.48 0.56 -23.05
C GLN A 2 -16.47 1.27 -22.15
N GLU A 3 -16.28 2.55 -22.41
CA GLU A 3 -15.59 3.46 -21.49
C GLU A 3 -16.56 3.64 -20.31
N ALA A 4 -16.22 3.01 -19.18
CA ALA A 4 -16.87 3.33 -17.92
C ALA A 4 -16.41 4.74 -17.54
N GLU A 5 -17.36 5.66 -17.40
CA GLU A 5 -17.13 6.94 -16.76
C GLU A 5 -16.84 6.66 -15.27
N ASP A 6 -15.59 6.30 -14.99
CA ASP A 6 -15.08 6.08 -13.64
C ASP A 6 -15.11 7.43 -12.92
N GLY A 7 -16.19 7.65 -12.17
CA GLY A 7 -16.31 8.79 -11.27
C GLY A 7 -15.09 8.84 -10.35
N ILE A 8 -14.29 9.89 -10.53
CA ILE A 8 -13.08 10.16 -9.75
C ILE A 8 -13.43 10.07 -8.27
N VAL A 9 -12.82 9.13 -7.54
CA VAL A 9 -12.91 9.05 -6.09
C VAL A 9 -12.12 10.21 -5.52
N GLN A 10 -12.82 11.32 -5.31
CA GLN A 10 -12.25 12.51 -4.73
C GLN A 10 -12.25 12.36 -3.20
N LEU A 11 -11.09 12.02 -2.64
CA LEU A 11 -10.90 12.05 -1.18
C LEU A 11 -10.71 13.51 -0.74
N ALA A 12 -11.54 13.97 0.18
CA ALA A 12 -11.54 15.34 0.69
C ALA A 12 -11.33 15.41 2.21
N VAL A 13 -10.86 16.56 2.67
CA VAL A 13 -10.80 16.84 4.12
C VAL A 13 -12.22 16.93 4.67
N GLY A 14 -12.50 16.19 5.73
CA GLY A 14 -13.82 16.09 6.34
C GLY A 14 -14.59 14.82 5.98
N ASP A 15 -14.10 14.00 5.04
CA ASP A 15 -14.72 12.71 4.73
C ASP A 15 -14.72 11.80 5.95
N ARG A 16 -15.84 11.07 6.14
CA ARG A 16 -16.10 10.24 7.31
C ARG A 16 -16.35 8.80 6.92
N PHE A 17 -15.74 7.88 7.65
CA PHE A 17 -15.88 6.44 7.45
C PHE A 17 -16.35 5.77 8.74
N SER A 18 -17.40 4.98 8.66
CA SER A 18 -17.98 4.21 9.77
C SER A 18 -17.11 3.04 10.20
N THR A 19 -16.36 2.45 9.27
CA THR A 19 -15.49 1.31 9.53
C THR A 19 -14.11 1.51 8.94
N PHE A 20 -13.13 0.77 9.46
CA PHE A 20 -11.81 0.71 8.86
C PHE A 20 -11.82 0.08 7.46
N GLU A 21 -12.71 -0.87 7.21
CA GLU A 21 -12.84 -1.56 5.92
C GLU A 21 -13.30 -0.60 4.82
N ASP A 22 -14.30 0.25 5.12
CA ASP A 22 -14.78 1.30 4.19
C ASP A 22 -13.64 2.25 3.81
N LEU A 23 -12.84 2.66 4.80
CA LEU A 23 -11.67 3.51 4.59
C LEU A 23 -10.60 2.80 3.74
N GLU A 24 -10.31 1.54 4.03
CA GLU A 24 -9.29 0.78 3.30
C GLU A 24 -9.70 0.55 1.84
N ALA A 25 -10.98 0.28 1.59
CA ALA A 25 -11.55 0.18 0.24
C ALA A 25 -11.45 1.52 -0.51
N CYS A 26 -11.81 2.64 0.15
CA CYS A 26 -11.70 3.98 -0.43
C CYS A 26 -10.25 4.33 -0.79
N ILE A 27 -9.30 4.10 0.14
CA ILE A 27 -7.86 4.34 -0.09
C ILE A 27 -7.32 3.46 -1.21
N SER A 28 -7.78 2.20 -1.31
CA SER A 28 -7.37 1.28 -2.38
C SER A 28 -7.81 1.79 -3.75
N ARG A 29 -9.08 2.23 -3.87
CA ARG A 29 -9.61 2.83 -5.10
C ARG A 29 -8.86 4.12 -5.47
N PHE A 30 -8.71 5.02 -4.50
CA PHE A 30 -7.95 6.26 -4.67
C PHE A 30 -6.52 6.01 -5.16
N SER A 31 -5.83 5.00 -4.60
CA SER A 31 -4.48 4.60 -4.98
C SER A 31 -4.41 4.11 -6.43
N ALA A 32 -5.39 3.33 -6.87
CA ALA A 32 -5.48 2.81 -8.24
C ALA A 32 -5.75 3.92 -9.26
N GLU A 33 -6.70 4.81 -8.97
CA GLU A 33 -7.09 5.91 -9.85
C GLU A 33 -5.98 6.96 -9.98
N THR A 34 -5.37 7.35 -8.85
CA THR A 34 -4.28 8.33 -8.85
C THR A 34 -2.93 7.74 -9.25
N CYS A 35 -2.84 6.42 -9.44
CA CYS A 35 -1.59 5.70 -9.71
C CYS A 35 -0.50 5.93 -8.63
N VAL A 36 -0.90 6.20 -7.39
CA VAL A 36 0.01 6.44 -6.26
C VAL A 36 -0.04 5.25 -5.32
N GLN A 37 1.11 4.59 -5.09
CA GLN A 37 1.17 3.56 -4.05
C GLN A 37 1.33 4.19 -2.67
N LEU A 38 0.33 3.97 -1.83
CA LEU A 38 0.27 4.44 -0.45
C LEU A 38 0.75 3.37 0.53
N TRP A 39 1.38 3.80 1.61
CA TRP A 39 1.72 2.93 2.74
C TRP A 39 1.40 3.62 4.06
N LYS A 40 1.14 2.81 5.08
CA LYS A 40 0.84 3.27 6.45
C LYS A 40 2.16 3.64 7.13
N ARG A 41 2.47 4.94 7.20
CA ARG A 41 3.67 5.46 7.89
C ARG A 41 3.46 5.38 9.40
N ASP A 42 2.41 6.03 9.87
CA ASP A 42 2.05 6.07 11.28
C ASP A 42 0.68 5.40 11.43
N ALA A 43 0.60 4.40 12.30
CA ALA A 43 -0.65 3.74 12.62
C ALA A 43 -0.72 3.51 14.12
N ARG A 44 -1.62 4.23 14.80
CA ARG A 44 -1.86 4.01 16.22
C ARG A 44 -3.23 3.40 16.42
N THR A 45 -3.25 2.23 17.04
CA THR A 45 -4.49 1.52 17.35
C THR A 45 -5.19 2.14 18.54
N ILE A 46 -6.50 1.99 18.61
CA ILE A 46 -7.28 2.42 19.78
C ILE A 46 -6.76 1.71 21.03
N ALA A 47 -6.42 0.42 20.90
CA ALA A 47 -5.83 -0.39 21.96
C ALA A 47 -4.49 0.18 22.49
N ALA A 48 -3.59 0.63 21.61
CA ALA A 48 -2.30 1.18 22.01
C ALA A 48 -2.42 2.55 22.70
N GLU A 49 -3.43 3.34 22.33
CA GLU A 49 -3.64 4.69 22.87
C GLU A 49 -4.55 4.70 24.12
N LYS A 50 -4.99 3.54 24.61
CA LYS A 50 -5.88 3.41 25.79
C LYS A 50 -5.40 4.21 27.00
N ASN A 51 -4.09 4.18 27.30
CA ASN A 51 -3.54 4.89 28.46
C ASN A 51 -3.58 6.41 28.33
N ARG A 52 -3.52 6.95 27.11
CA ARG A 52 -3.51 8.40 26.87
C ARG A 52 -4.92 8.95 26.62
N VAL A 53 -5.75 8.19 25.90
CA VAL A 53 -7.13 8.56 25.54
C VAL A 53 -8.10 8.20 26.68
N GLY A 54 -7.68 7.34 27.61
CA GLY A 54 -8.41 7.00 28.82
C GLY A 54 -9.77 6.37 28.52
N LYS A 55 -10.81 6.82 29.24
CA LYS A 55 -12.19 6.32 29.09
C LYS A 55 -12.76 6.50 27.68
N LEU A 56 -12.19 7.39 26.87
CA LEU A 56 -12.67 7.60 25.52
C LEU A 56 -12.35 6.41 24.61
N ALA A 57 -11.24 5.70 24.84
CA ALA A 57 -10.89 4.50 24.06
C ALA A 57 -11.91 3.38 24.23
N SER A 58 -12.55 3.28 25.40
CA SER A 58 -13.60 2.30 25.68
C SER A 58 -14.95 2.65 25.05
N LYS A 59 -15.15 3.90 24.61
CA LYS A 59 -16.37 4.36 23.92
C LYS A 59 -16.28 4.24 22.41
N MET A 60 -15.08 4.08 21.87
CA MET A 60 -14.87 3.98 20.42
C MET A 60 -15.34 2.63 19.89
N SER A 61 -15.89 2.64 18.69
CA SER A 61 -16.26 1.41 17.99
C SER A 61 -15.01 0.57 17.69
N GLU A 62 -15.08 -0.72 18.00
CA GLU A 62 -14.01 -1.67 17.71
C GLU A 62 -13.75 -1.80 16.19
N SER A 63 -14.78 -1.55 15.37
CA SER A 63 -14.72 -1.56 13.90
C SER A 63 -13.79 -0.50 13.30
N LEU A 64 -13.43 0.54 14.07
CA LEU A 64 -12.50 1.58 13.60
C LEU A 64 -11.04 1.12 13.66
N LYS A 65 -10.68 0.21 14.58
CA LYS A 65 -9.35 -0.37 14.84
C LYS A 65 -8.23 0.63 15.21
N TYR A 66 -8.17 1.77 14.53
CA TYR A 66 -7.16 2.80 14.63
C TYR A 66 -7.71 4.09 15.23
N TYR A 67 -6.93 4.70 16.10
CA TYR A 67 -7.19 6.04 16.62
C TYR A 67 -6.65 7.11 15.65
N GLN A 68 -5.53 6.82 15.00
CA GLN A 68 -4.93 7.70 13.99
C GLN A 68 -4.13 6.90 12.98
N LEU A 69 -4.22 7.34 11.73
CA LEU A 69 -3.55 6.77 10.57
C LEU A 69 -2.93 7.89 9.75
N ARG A 70 -1.71 7.66 9.27
CA ARG A 70 -1.08 8.50 8.27
C ARG A 70 -0.67 7.63 7.10
N TYR A 71 -1.29 7.87 5.95
CA TYR A 71 -0.84 7.32 4.68
C TYR A 71 0.13 8.29 4.02
N CYS A 72 1.23 7.75 3.49
CA CYS A 72 2.19 8.50 2.71
C CYS A 72 2.43 7.78 1.37
N CYS A 73 2.93 8.49 0.38
CA CYS A 73 3.48 7.86 -0.82
C CYS A 73 4.65 6.94 -0.45
N ILE A 74 4.88 5.84 -1.18
CA ILE A 74 6.04 4.95 -1.00
C ILE A 74 7.39 5.67 -1.08
N ARG A 75 7.43 6.83 -1.76
CA ARG A 75 8.61 7.70 -1.87
C ARG A 75 8.67 8.80 -0.82
N GLY A 76 7.74 8.82 0.12
CA GLY A 76 7.65 9.81 1.20
C GLY A 76 7.43 9.15 2.55
N GLY A 77 7.15 10.00 3.53
CA GLY A 77 6.84 9.56 4.89
C GLY A 77 8.05 9.24 5.76
N ALA A 78 9.28 9.23 5.25
CA ALA A 78 10.45 9.21 6.12
C ALA A 78 11.63 9.90 5.46
N LYS A 79 12.27 10.83 6.18
CA LYS A 79 13.60 11.32 5.81
C LYS A 79 14.59 10.21 6.13
N PHE A 80 15.03 9.49 5.11
CA PHE A 80 16.05 8.47 5.29
C PHE A 80 17.40 9.17 5.51
N ILE A 81 17.89 9.14 6.75
CA ILE A 81 19.22 9.61 7.10
C ILE A 81 20.09 8.38 7.26
N SER A 82 21.02 8.14 6.32
CA SER A 82 21.93 7.01 6.42
C SER A 82 23.00 7.27 7.49
N THR A 83 23.09 6.39 8.48
CA THR A 83 24.18 6.39 9.47
C THR A 83 25.42 5.61 8.99
N ASN A 84 25.34 4.97 7.82
CA ASN A 84 26.41 4.11 7.29
C ASN A 84 27.39 4.91 6.42
N LYS A 85 28.67 4.51 6.42
CA LYS A 85 29.79 5.07 5.63
C LYS A 85 29.70 4.84 4.11
N GLY A 86 28.56 4.38 3.59
CA GLY A 86 28.33 4.25 2.14
C GLY A 86 29.08 3.10 1.44
N ALA A 87 29.56 2.09 2.17
CA ALA A 87 30.33 0.98 1.57
C ALA A 87 29.56 0.12 0.54
N ARG A 88 28.22 0.18 0.54
CA ARG A 88 27.36 -0.48 -0.46
C ARG A 88 26.51 0.58 -1.16
N LYS A 89 26.44 0.52 -2.49
CA LYS A 89 25.47 1.32 -3.27
C LYS A 89 24.09 0.68 -3.13
N SER A 90 23.24 1.20 -2.25
CA SER A 90 21.82 0.83 -2.18
C SER A 90 20.96 2.03 -2.58
N SER A 91 19.98 1.80 -3.46
CA SER A 91 18.96 2.81 -3.79
C SER A 91 17.74 2.63 -2.90
N THR A 92 17.29 3.71 -2.24
CA THR A 92 16.00 3.74 -1.55
C THR A 92 14.92 4.33 -2.45
N PHE A 93 13.66 3.92 -2.25
CA PHE A 93 12.52 4.57 -2.89
C PHE A 93 12.21 5.94 -2.27
N GLN A 94 12.71 6.22 -1.06
CA GLN A 94 12.45 7.46 -0.32
C GLN A 94 13.10 8.68 -1.01
N ARG A 95 12.27 9.67 -1.34
CA ARG A 95 12.62 10.94 -2.00
C ARG A 95 12.03 12.15 -1.26
N ASP A 96 11.71 12.00 0.02
CA ASP A 96 11.09 13.06 0.85
C ASP A 96 9.82 13.65 0.22
N CYS A 97 8.96 12.80 -0.35
CA CYS A 97 7.69 13.24 -0.92
C CYS A 97 6.75 13.76 0.19
N SER A 98 6.19 14.96 -0.02
CA SER A 98 5.29 15.64 0.93
C SER A 98 3.88 15.05 0.98
N PHE A 99 3.49 14.28 -0.04
CA PHE A 99 2.20 13.59 -0.09
C PHE A 99 1.86 12.89 1.23
N ASN A 100 0.74 13.28 1.83
CA ASN A 100 0.22 12.65 3.03
C ASN A 100 -1.30 12.73 3.14
N ILE A 101 -1.89 11.70 3.74
CA ILE A 101 -3.30 11.67 4.13
C ILE A 101 -3.31 11.35 5.61
N TYR A 102 -3.83 12.27 6.42
CA TYR A 102 -3.95 12.11 7.85
C TYR A 102 -5.40 11.89 8.25
N ILE A 103 -5.64 10.77 8.92
CA ILE A 103 -6.96 10.30 9.33
C ILE A 103 -6.92 10.07 10.83
N ALA A 104 -7.97 10.49 11.52
CA ALA A 104 -8.09 10.28 12.95
C ALA A 104 -9.51 9.85 13.32
N ALA A 105 -9.66 9.18 14.45
CA ALA A 105 -10.97 8.92 15.03
C ALA A 105 -11.58 10.24 15.51
N GLU A 106 -12.88 10.39 15.27
CA GLU A 106 -13.68 11.46 15.84
C GLU A 106 -13.66 11.39 17.37
N LYS A 107 -13.88 12.54 18.03
CA LYS A 107 -13.95 12.63 19.50
C LYS A 107 -14.99 11.70 20.12
N GLU A 108 -16.08 11.38 19.41
CA GLU A 108 -17.11 10.44 19.87
C GLU A 108 -16.79 8.98 19.54
N GLY A 109 -15.77 8.72 18.72
CA GLY A 109 -15.33 7.36 18.38
C GLY A 109 -16.28 6.57 17.48
N LYS A 110 -17.12 7.28 16.70
CA LYS A 110 -18.09 6.66 15.78
C LYS A 110 -17.55 6.52 14.36
N PHE A 111 -16.75 7.48 13.91
CA PHE A 111 -16.23 7.53 12.55
C PHE A 111 -14.72 7.86 12.53
N LEU A 112 -14.05 7.45 11.45
CA LEU A 112 -12.73 7.94 11.06
C LEU A 112 -12.91 9.15 10.14
N GLU A 113 -12.30 10.27 10.47
CA GLU A 113 -12.35 11.51 9.69
C GLU A 113 -11.00 11.80 9.02
N VAL A 114 -11.04 12.23 7.75
CA VAL A 114 -9.86 12.77 7.06
C VAL A 114 -9.61 14.19 7.59
N ARG A 115 -8.53 14.37 8.35
CA ARG A 115 -8.19 15.66 8.99
C ARG A 115 -7.27 16.54 8.14
N SER A 116 -6.37 15.94 7.39
CA SER A 116 -5.42 16.66 6.54
C SER A 116 -5.12 15.83 5.31
N LEU A 117 -4.96 16.51 4.18
CA LEU A 117 -4.72 15.89 2.88
C LEU A 117 -3.81 16.79 2.07
N ASP A 118 -2.62 16.29 1.77
CA ASP A 118 -1.64 16.91 0.89
C ASP A 118 -1.39 15.98 -0.30
N LEU A 119 -1.82 16.38 -1.50
CA LEU A 119 -1.68 15.57 -2.72
C LEU A 119 -0.44 15.92 -3.56
N THR A 120 0.41 16.81 -3.06
CA THR A 120 1.58 17.28 -3.80
C THR A 120 2.66 16.20 -3.87
N HIS A 121 3.15 15.94 -5.09
CA HIS A 121 4.28 15.06 -5.35
C HIS A 121 5.49 15.84 -5.86
N ASN A 122 6.68 15.45 -5.41
CA ASN A 122 7.96 15.95 -5.93
C ASN A 122 8.60 15.01 -6.96
N HIS A 123 7.83 14.06 -7.48
CA HIS A 123 8.29 13.03 -8.40
C HIS A 123 7.20 12.69 -9.42
N PRO A 124 7.56 12.14 -10.60
CA PRO A 124 6.57 11.71 -11.57
C PRO A 124 5.71 10.57 -11.01
N VAL A 125 4.41 10.69 -11.24
CA VAL A 125 3.39 9.67 -11.00
C VAL A 125 2.86 9.28 -12.38
N HIS A 126 3.18 8.06 -12.82
CA HIS A 126 2.75 7.54 -14.11
C HIS A 126 2.21 6.13 -13.93
N GLN A 127 1.18 5.79 -14.70
CA GLN A 127 0.53 4.48 -14.64
C GLN A 127 1.49 3.32 -14.90
N GLU A 128 2.42 3.49 -15.84
CA GLU A 128 3.43 2.47 -16.15
C GLU A 128 4.35 2.20 -14.95
N LEU A 129 4.81 3.26 -14.28
CA LEU A 129 5.61 3.13 -13.06
C LEU A 129 4.82 2.43 -11.95
N PHE A 130 3.53 2.76 -11.81
CA PHE A 130 2.65 2.15 -10.82
C PHE A 130 2.50 0.64 -11.04
N ARG A 131 2.23 0.20 -12.27
CA ARG A 131 2.12 -1.23 -12.64
C ARG A 131 3.37 -2.04 -12.29
N HIS A 132 4.55 -1.42 -12.39
CA HIS A 132 5.82 -2.07 -12.08
C HIS A 132 6.22 -2.00 -10.60
N LEU A 133 5.42 -1.39 -9.72
CA LEU A 133 5.75 -1.35 -8.30
C LEU A 133 5.65 -2.75 -7.66
N PRO A 134 6.52 -3.09 -6.68
CA PRO A 134 6.55 -4.42 -6.07
C PRO A 134 5.21 -4.90 -5.49
N GLN A 135 4.36 -4.00 -5.00
CA GLN A 135 3.07 -4.37 -4.43
C GLN A 135 2.05 -4.72 -5.51
N GLN A 136 2.07 -4.03 -6.65
CA GLN A 136 1.18 -4.31 -7.80
C GLN A 136 1.54 -5.61 -8.52
N ARG A 137 2.84 -5.95 -8.53
CA ARG A 137 3.36 -7.20 -9.10
C ARG A 137 3.19 -8.42 -8.19
N ARG A 138 2.63 -8.26 -6.99
CA ARG A 138 2.50 -9.36 -6.03
C ARG A 138 1.39 -10.31 -6.47
N LEU A 139 1.79 -11.51 -6.88
CA LEU A 139 0.86 -12.58 -7.23
C LEU A 139 -0.01 -13.00 -6.04
N ALA A 140 -1.24 -13.45 -6.32
CA ALA A 140 -2.10 -14.07 -5.33
C ALA A 140 -1.43 -15.34 -4.75
N PRO A 141 -1.73 -15.74 -3.50
CA PRO A 141 -1.08 -16.88 -2.84
C PRO A 141 -1.16 -18.19 -3.65
N GLU A 142 -2.29 -18.43 -4.31
CA GLU A 142 -2.53 -19.61 -5.16
C GLU A 142 -1.57 -19.64 -6.37
N LEU A 143 -1.46 -18.52 -7.09
CA LEU A 143 -0.54 -18.38 -8.22
C LEU A 143 0.93 -18.42 -7.78
N GLN A 144 1.25 -17.91 -6.58
CA GLN A 144 2.61 -18.06 -6.03
C GLN A 144 2.97 -19.53 -5.81
N ASN A 145 2.04 -20.34 -5.31
CA ASN A 145 2.27 -21.77 -5.11
C ASN A 145 2.42 -22.49 -6.46
N LYS A 146 1.60 -22.16 -7.45
CA LYS A 146 1.72 -22.71 -8.80
C LYS A 146 3.06 -22.35 -9.46
N ALA A 147 3.46 -21.08 -9.37
CA ALA A 147 4.77 -20.62 -9.84
C ALA A 147 5.91 -21.39 -9.16
N ARG A 148 5.80 -21.61 -7.84
CA ARG A 148 6.77 -22.38 -7.06
C ARG A 148 6.86 -23.83 -7.54
N GLU A 149 5.75 -24.51 -7.80
CA GLU A 149 5.74 -25.89 -8.31
C GLU A 149 6.40 -25.99 -9.68
N LEU A 150 6.07 -25.08 -10.60
CA LEU A 150 6.70 -25.00 -11.92
C LEU A 150 8.22 -24.75 -11.81
N MET A 151 8.64 -23.87 -10.89
CA MET A 151 10.04 -23.62 -10.62
C MET A 151 10.76 -24.84 -10.03
N LYS A 152 10.10 -25.63 -9.17
CA LYS A 152 10.63 -26.89 -8.63
C LYS A 152 10.82 -27.95 -9.71
N MET A 153 9.91 -27.99 -10.69
CA MET A 153 10.02 -28.85 -11.88
C MET A 153 11.08 -28.35 -12.88
N LYS A 154 11.83 -27.29 -12.55
CA LYS A 154 12.84 -26.66 -13.42
C LYS A 154 12.27 -26.23 -14.77
N ALA A 155 10.99 -25.84 -14.81
CA ALA A 155 10.38 -25.28 -15.99
C ALA A 155 11.11 -24.00 -16.44
N ASN A 156 11.03 -23.69 -17.74
CA ASN A 156 11.66 -22.50 -18.28
C ASN A 156 11.05 -21.22 -17.66
N LYS A 157 11.88 -20.40 -17.03
CA LYS A 157 11.46 -19.16 -16.33
C LYS A 157 10.68 -18.20 -17.23
N MET A 158 10.99 -18.14 -18.53
CA MET A 158 10.27 -17.29 -19.48
C MET A 158 8.83 -17.75 -19.69
N MET A 159 8.61 -19.06 -19.80
CA MET A 159 7.28 -19.64 -19.95
C MET A 159 6.47 -19.49 -18.67
N VAL A 160 7.09 -19.72 -17.51
CA VAL A 160 6.43 -19.52 -16.21
C VAL A 160 6.02 -18.07 -16.06
N ARG A 161 6.87 -17.11 -16.45
CA ARG A 161 6.52 -15.68 -16.43
C ARG A 161 5.28 -15.40 -17.28
N GLU A 162 5.28 -15.81 -18.55
CA GLU A 162 4.17 -15.56 -19.47
C GLU A 162 2.86 -16.17 -18.96
N GLN A 163 2.92 -17.38 -18.40
CA GLN A 163 1.75 -18.01 -17.79
C GLN A 163 1.25 -17.23 -16.57
N MET A 164 2.14 -16.81 -15.68
CA MET A 164 1.75 -16.03 -14.50
C MET A 164 1.20 -14.65 -14.88
N GLU A 165 1.73 -14.00 -15.92
CA GLU A 165 1.20 -12.73 -16.43
C GLU A 165 -0.20 -12.91 -17.02
N LYS A 166 -0.44 -13.97 -17.80
CA LYS A 166 -1.77 -14.28 -18.35
C LYS A 166 -2.81 -14.59 -17.27
N GLU A 167 -2.42 -15.33 -16.24
CA GLU A 167 -3.35 -15.76 -15.18
C GLU A 167 -3.59 -14.66 -14.13
N SER A 168 -2.59 -13.81 -13.84
CA SER A 168 -2.72 -12.76 -12.81
C SER A 168 -3.18 -11.41 -13.35
N GLY A 169 -2.96 -11.12 -14.63
CA GLY A 169 -3.17 -9.78 -15.21
C GLY A 169 -2.17 -8.73 -14.73
N SER A 170 -1.24 -9.09 -13.84
CA SER A 170 -0.18 -8.20 -13.33
C SER A 170 1.15 -8.47 -14.03
N ALA A 171 1.98 -7.44 -14.14
CA ALA A 171 3.34 -7.58 -14.67
C ALA A 171 4.19 -8.47 -13.75
N VAL A 172 4.89 -9.47 -14.29
CA VAL A 172 5.75 -10.36 -13.51
C VAL A 172 7.18 -10.28 -14.04
N LEU A 173 8.15 -10.00 -13.18
CA LEU A 173 9.55 -10.01 -13.58
C LEU A 173 10.18 -11.38 -13.33
N LEU A 174 11.18 -11.74 -14.13
CA LEU A 174 12.00 -12.94 -13.90
C LEU A 174 12.68 -12.92 -12.52
N LYS A 175 12.95 -11.73 -12.00
CA LYS A 175 13.49 -11.54 -10.65
C LYS A 175 12.49 -11.97 -9.58
N ASP A 176 11.19 -11.78 -9.80
CA ASP A 176 10.15 -12.20 -8.85
C ASP A 176 10.11 -13.72 -8.74
N LEU A 177 10.13 -14.43 -9.87
CA LEU A 177 10.23 -15.89 -9.90
C LEU A 177 11.49 -16.40 -9.21
N SER A 178 12.61 -15.72 -9.43
CA SER A 178 13.87 -16.07 -8.77
C SER A 178 13.82 -15.82 -7.26
N ASN A 179 13.15 -14.76 -6.81
CA ASN A 179 12.94 -14.48 -5.39
C ASN A 179 11.99 -15.52 -4.75
N ILE A 180 10.95 -15.97 -5.47
CA ILE A 180 10.05 -17.05 -5.03
C ILE A 180 10.85 -18.35 -4.85
N ALA A 181 11.67 -18.74 -5.83
CA ALA A 181 12.52 -19.92 -5.73
C ALA A 181 13.50 -19.83 -4.55
N ALA A 182 14.19 -18.68 -4.41
CA ALA A 182 15.16 -18.46 -3.33
C ALA A 182 14.53 -18.48 -1.93
N LYS A 183 13.33 -17.91 -1.75
CA LYS A 183 12.61 -17.91 -0.47
C LYS A 183 12.30 -19.32 0.02
N HIS A 184 12.08 -20.25 -0.90
CA HIS A 184 11.75 -21.65 -0.60
C HIS A 184 12.95 -22.61 -0.70
N LYS A 185 14.18 -22.10 -0.85
CA LYS A 185 15.43 -22.87 -0.99
C LYS A 185 15.32 -24.02 -2.01
N LEU A 186 14.75 -23.73 -3.18
CA LEU A 186 14.76 -24.63 -4.33
C LEU A 186 16.06 -24.50 -5.13
#